data_AF-A0A8T5UB02-F1
#
_entry.id   AF-A0A8T5UB02-F1
#
_cell.length_a   1.000
_cell.length_b   1.000
_cell.length_c   1.000
_cell.angle_alpha   90.00
_cell.angle_beta   90.00
_cell.angle_gamma   90.00
#
_symmetry.space_group_name_H-M   'P 1'
#
loop_
_entity.id
_entity.type
_entity.pdbx_description
1 polymer ?
#
loop_
_entity_poly.entity_id
_entity_poly.type
_entity_poly.pdbx_seq_one_letter_code
_entity_poly.pdbx_strand_id
1 'polypeptide(L)'
;TNTIINNSISINNDISNNTQILGNTVTNSGNHGIRIFQSHWCEISANTITESINDGIRVEQSTHNLLESNIVNDNLYGIHLITTSEFNTISKNTANNNQDDGI
;
A
#
# COMPACT_ATOMS: atom_id res chain seq x y z
N THR A 1 -14.85 -2.29 11.23
CA THR A 1 -14.13 -2.51 9.96
C THR A 1 -14.49 -1.35 9.06
N ASN A 2 -13.51 -0.56 8.64
CA ASN A 2 -13.70 0.48 7.63
C ASN A 2 -13.33 -0.11 6.26
N THR A 3 -14.10 0.19 5.22
CA THR A 3 -13.88 -0.33 3.87
C THR A 3 -13.70 0.83 2.90
N ILE A 4 -12.55 0.87 2.21
CA ILE A 4 -12.22 1.91 1.23
C ILE A 4 -12.18 1.26 -0.16
N ILE A 5 -13.02 1.74 -1.07
CA ILE A 5 -13.18 1.24 -2.45
C ILE A 5 -13.29 2.40 -3.45
N ASN A 6 -12.89 2.18 -4.71
CA ASN A 6 -13.03 3.10 -5.84
C ASN A 6 -12.38 4.50 -5.69
N ASN A 7 -11.23 4.60 -5.01
CA ASN A 7 -10.47 5.85 -4.93
C ASN A 7 -9.34 5.88 -5.96
N SER A 8 -9.14 7.03 -6.63
CA SER A 8 -8.27 7.14 -7.81
C SER A 8 -7.01 7.99 -7.65
N ILE A 9 -6.84 8.73 -6.54
CA ILE A 9 -5.72 9.67 -6.37
C ILE A 9 -4.73 9.17 -5.32
N SER A 10 -5.17 9.00 -4.07
CA SER A 10 -4.36 8.44 -2.99
C SER A 10 -5.27 7.95 -1.87
N ILE A 11 -4.77 7.00 -1.09
CA ILE A 11 -5.49 6.44 0.06
C ILE A 11 -4.56 6.53 1.29
N ASN A 12 -5.00 7.25 2.32
CA ASN A 12 -4.28 7.32 3.59
C ASN A 12 -5.12 6.65 4.69
N ASN A 13 -4.57 5.63 5.32
CA ASN A 13 -5.14 4.98 6.48
C ASN A 13 -4.20 5.22 7.68
N ASP A 14 -4.49 6.31 8.39
CA ASP A 14 -3.68 6.80 9.50
C ASP A 14 -4.41 6.55 10.83
N ILE A 15 -3.70 5.95 11.80
CA ILE A 15 -4.20 5.68 13.15
C ILE A 15 -5.57 4.94 13.12
N SER A 16 -5.70 3.97 12.20
CA SER A 16 -6.94 3.22 12.02
C SER A 16 -6.64 1.73 11.82
N ASN A 17 -6.92 0.97 12.87
CA ASN A 17 -6.74 -0.49 12.89
C ASN A 17 -7.94 -1.20 12.26
N ASN A 18 -7.72 -2.42 11.75
CA ASN A 18 -8.78 -3.27 11.20
C ASN A 18 -9.53 -2.61 10.01
N THR A 19 -8.78 -1.91 9.14
CA THR A 19 -9.28 -1.34 7.89
C THR A 19 -9.06 -2.33 6.74
N GLN A 20 -10.02 -2.36 5.81
CA GLN A 20 -9.91 -3.08 4.54
C GLN A 20 -9.82 -2.08 3.38
N ILE A 21 -8.77 -2.20 2.59
CA ILE A 21 -8.53 -1.39 1.38
C ILE A 21 -8.46 -2.37 0.21
N LEU A 22 -9.57 -2.47 -0.53
CA LEU A 22 -9.80 -3.57 -1.46
C LEU A 22 -10.14 -3.07 -2.86
N GLY A 23 -9.49 -3.62 -3.89
CA GLY A 23 -9.92 -3.41 -5.28
C GLY A 23 -9.87 -1.96 -5.77
N ASN A 24 -8.99 -1.12 -5.21
CA ASN A 24 -8.82 0.27 -5.65
C ASN A 24 -7.85 0.35 -6.83
N THR A 25 -8.06 1.33 -7.70
CA THR A 25 -7.12 1.69 -8.78
C THR A 25 -6.59 3.08 -8.50
N VAL A 26 -5.34 3.20 -8.05
CA VAL A 26 -4.68 4.46 -7.74
C VAL A 26 -3.64 4.77 -8.80
N THR A 27 -3.71 5.96 -9.41
CA THR A 27 -2.78 6.37 -10.48
C THR A 27 -2.36 7.82 -10.31
N ASN A 28 -1.14 8.18 -10.71
CA ASN A 28 -0.66 9.56 -10.70
C ASN A 28 -0.72 10.22 -9.31
N SER A 29 -0.36 9.47 -8.26
CA SER A 29 -0.31 10.03 -6.91
C SER A 29 0.88 10.99 -6.78
N GLY A 30 0.61 12.22 -6.32
CA GLY A 30 1.63 13.22 -6.03
C GLY A 30 2.56 12.88 -4.86
N ASN A 31 2.34 11.75 -4.18
CA ASN A 31 3.19 11.22 -3.13
C ASN A 31 3.14 9.68 -3.12
N HIS A 32 2.53 9.06 -2.11
CA HIS A 32 2.31 7.62 -2.03
C HIS A 32 0.96 7.24 -2.63
N GLY A 33 0.86 6.08 -3.27
CA GLY A 33 -0.44 5.58 -3.74
C GLY A 33 -1.35 5.21 -2.56
N ILE A 34 -0.90 4.27 -1.73
CA ILE A 34 -1.53 3.90 -0.46
C ILE A 34 -0.54 4.09 0.68
N ARG A 35 -0.94 4.78 1.74
CA ARG A 35 -0.16 4.91 2.97
C ARG A 35 -0.88 4.24 4.14
N ILE A 36 -0.18 3.35 4.83
CA ILE A 36 -0.58 2.74 6.10
C ILE A 36 0.35 3.29 7.19
N PHE A 37 -0.19 4.15 8.05
CA PHE A 37 0.59 4.81 9.10
C PHE A 37 -0.03 4.56 10.47
N GLN A 38 0.80 4.11 11.43
CA GLN A 38 0.36 3.79 12.80
C GLN A 38 -0.92 2.94 12.84
N SER A 39 -1.02 1.97 11.93
CA SER A 39 -2.22 1.18 11.70
C SER A 39 -1.89 -0.31 11.65
N HIS A 40 -2.74 -1.09 12.30
CA HIS A 40 -2.48 -2.50 12.57
C HIS A 40 -3.65 -3.37 12.17
N TRP A 41 -3.38 -4.64 11.85
CA TRP A 41 -4.40 -5.62 11.45
C TRP A 41 -5.26 -5.17 10.26
N CYS A 42 -4.67 -4.41 9.33
CA CYS A 42 -5.33 -3.99 8.11
C CYS A 42 -5.11 -4.99 6.98
N GLU A 43 -6.06 -5.02 6.05
CA GLU A 43 -6.00 -5.81 4.82
C GLU A 43 -5.94 -4.88 3.62
N ILE A 44 -4.89 -5.01 2.82
CA ILE A 44 -4.66 -4.28 1.60
C ILE A 44 -4.55 -5.31 0.49
N SER A 45 -5.66 -5.53 -0.23
CA SER A 45 -5.75 -6.63 -1.18
C SER A 45 -6.32 -6.24 -2.53
N ALA A 46 -5.77 -6.85 -3.59
CA ALA A 46 -6.26 -6.70 -4.96
C ALA A 46 -6.31 -5.25 -5.47
N ASN A 47 -5.47 -4.36 -4.95
CA ASN A 47 -5.37 -2.98 -5.45
C ASN A 47 -4.39 -2.91 -6.62
N THR A 48 -4.65 -2.00 -7.56
CA THR A 48 -3.74 -1.64 -8.65
C THR A 48 -3.22 -0.23 -8.39
N ILE A 49 -1.91 -0.07 -8.26
CA ILE A 49 -1.26 1.21 -7.99
C ILE A 49 -0.15 1.43 -9.01
N THR A 50 -0.22 2.56 -9.73
CA THR A 50 0.80 2.97 -10.70
C THR A 50 1.12 4.45 -10.64
N GLU A 51 2.30 4.84 -11.12
CA GLU A 51 2.69 6.24 -11.33
C GLU A 51 2.61 7.09 -10.05
N SER A 52 2.92 6.51 -8.88
CA SER A 52 3.13 7.29 -7.65
C SER A 52 4.53 7.90 -7.66
N ILE A 53 4.64 9.18 -7.30
CA ILE A 53 5.93 9.88 -7.26
C ILE A 53 6.92 9.22 -6.29
N ASN A 54 6.41 8.64 -5.20
CA ASN A 54 7.20 7.91 -4.20
C ASN A 54 6.77 6.43 -4.17
N ASP A 55 6.44 5.91 -2.99
CA ASP A 55 6.02 4.52 -2.79
C ASP A 55 4.62 4.26 -3.38
N GLY A 56 4.44 3.15 -4.10
CA GLY A 56 3.12 2.68 -4.48
C GLY A 56 2.29 2.32 -3.25
N ILE A 57 2.83 1.48 -2.36
CA ILE A 57 2.28 1.21 -1.02
C ILE A 57 3.36 1.44 0.04
N ARG A 58 3.12 2.39 0.96
CA ARG A 58 3.99 2.62 2.13
C ARG A 58 3.36 2.04 3.39
N VAL A 59 4.14 1.28 4.15
CA VAL A 59 3.77 0.79 5.48
C VAL A 59 4.77 1.36 6.49
N GLU A 60 4.28 2.18 7.40
CA GLU A 60 5.11 2.92 8.37
C GLU A 60 4.54 2.81 9.78
N GLN A 61 5.39 2.44 10.74
CA GLN A 61 5.02 2.25 12.16
C GLN A 61 3.79 1.34 12.33
N SER A 62 3.69 0.30 11.50
CA SER A 62 2.45 -0.46 11.29
C SER A 62 2.75 -1.95 11.27
N THR A 63 2.01 -2.75 12.02
CA THR A 63 2.31 -4.19 12.23
C THR A 63 1.10 -5.07 12.02
N HIS A 64 1.32 -6.36 11.72
CA HIS A 64 0.27 -7.36 11.53
C HIS A 64 -0.70 -7.04 10.40
N ASN A 65 -0.27 -6.32 9.36
CA ASN A 65 -1.08 -6.06 8.18
C ASN A 65 -0.86 -7.15 7.12
N LEU A 66 -1.89 -7.41 6.33
CA LEU A 66 -1.84 -8.28 5.16
C LEU A 66 -1.81 -7.41 3.89
N LEU A 67 -0.75 -7.54 3.10
CA LEU A 67 -0.63 -6.97 1.76
C LEU A 67 -0.63 -8.14 0.77
N GLU A 68 -1.77 -8.42 0.14
CA GLU A 68 -1.93 -9.58 -0.73
C GLU A 68 -2.43 -9.25 -2.14
N SER A 69 -1.81 -9.85 -3.16
CA SER A 69 -2.29 -9.78 -4.56
C SER A 69 -2.47 -8.36 -5.11
N ASN A 70 -1.67 -7.40 -4.65
CA ASN A 70 -1.65 -6.06 -5.23
C ASN A 70 -0.73 -6.01 -6.45
N ILE A 71 -1.09 -5.16 -7.41
CA ILE A 71 -0.27 -4.82 -8.57
C ILE A 71 0.27 -3.41 -8.31
N VAL A 72 1.57 -3.27 -8.08
CA VAL A 72 2.22 -2.04 -7.61
C VAL A 72 3.40 -1.72 -8.53
N ASN A 73 3.09 -1.25 -9.74
CA ASN A 73 4.07 -1.10 -10.83
C ASN A 73 4.36 0.37 -11.14
N ASP A 74 5.49 0.66 -11.77
CA ASP A 74 5.78 1.99 -12.32
C ASP A 74 5.74 3.14 -11.27
N ASN A 75 6.18 2.85 -10.04
CA ASN A 75 6.36 3.84 -8.96
C ASN A 75 7.85 4.06 -8.68
N LEU A 76 8.24 4.95 -7.74
CA LEU A 76 9.63 5.00 -7.29
C LEU A 76 10.00 3.72 -6.54
N TYR A 77 9.24 3.40 -5.49
CA TYR A 77 9.28 2.11 -4.78
C TYR A 77 7.94 1.41 -4.94
N GLY A 78 7.92 0.09 -5.06
CA GLY A 78 6.67 -0.66 -5.11
C GLY A 78 5.98 -0.72 -3.74
N ILE A 79 6.29 -1.75 -2.94
CA ILE A 79 5.80 -1.89 -1.57
C ILE A 79 6.95 -1.62 -0.61
N HIS A 80 6.85 -0.56 0.20
CA HIS A 80 7.96 -0.13 1.05
C HIS A 80 7.57 -0.17 2.54
N LEU A 81 8.21 -1.06 3.30
CA LEU A 81 8.04 -1.19 4.74
C LEU A 81 9.15 -0.46 5.47
N ILE A 82 8.81 0.56 6.23
CA ILE A 82 9.79 1.42 6.91
C ILE A 82 9.41 1.67 8.36
N THR A 83 10.41 1.98 9.18
CA THR A 83 10.28 2.42 10.58
C THR A 83 9.30 1.59 11.41
N THR A 84 9.80 0.55 12.08
CA THR A 84 9.01 -0.25 13.03
C THR A 84 7.74 -0.83 12.39
N SER A 85 7.90 -1.49 11.24
CA SER A 85 6.81 -2.12 10.48
C SER A 85 6.97 -3.64 10.42
N GLU A 86 7.12 -4.25 11.60
CA GLU A 86 7.37 -5.68 11.76
C GLU A 86 6.07 -6.51 11.66
N PHE A 87 6.22 -7.83 11.44
CA PHE A 87 5.12 -8.81 11.43
C PHE A 87 4.03 -8.56 10.38
N ASN A 88 4.35 -7.86 9.28
CA ASN A 88 3.46 -7.75 8.13
C ASN A 88 3.61 -8.97 7.21
N THR A 89 2.52 -9.41 6.60
CA THR A 89 2.52 -10.48 5.59
C THR A 89 2.41 -9.85 4.21
N ILE A 90 3.43 -10.04 3.38
CA ILE A 90 3.46 -9.58 1.99
C ILE A 90 3.48 -10.82 1.10
N SER A 91 2.41 -11.06 0.35
CA SER A 91 2.29 -12.28 -0.46
C SER A 91 1.61 -12.04 -1.79
N LYS A 92 2.08 -12.70 -2.85
CA LYS A 92 1.47 -12.68 -4.19
C LYS A 92 1.35 -11.28 -4.83
N ASN A 93 2.10 -10.30 -4.35
CA ASN A 93 2.14 -8.98 -4.98
C ASN A 93 3.00 -9.01 -6.24
N THR A 94 2.63 -8.20 -7.22
CA THR A 94 3.43 -7.92 -8.42
C THR A 94 3.93 -6.49 -8.32
N ALA A 95 5.25 -6.27 -8.38
CA ALA A 95 5.84 -4.95 -8.24
C ALA A 95 6.96 -4.73 -9.28
N ASN A 96 6.55 -4.66 -10.55
CA ASN A 96 7.44 -4.54 -11.70
C ASN A 96 7.69 -3.08 -12.07
N ASN A 97 8.82 -2.82 -12.72
CA ASN A 97 9.18 -1.50 -13.29
C ASN A 97 9.14 -0.34 -12.28
N ASN A 98 9.25 -0.64 -10.99
CA ASN A 98 9.51 0.41 -10.01
C ASN A 98 10.96 0.90 -10.20
N GLN A 99 11.19 2.20 -10.01
CA GLN A 99 12.47 2.82 -10.36
C GLN A 99 13.62 2.36 -9.47
N ASP A 100 13.34 2.07 -8.20
CA ASP A 100 14.32 1.56 -7.24
C ASP A 100 14.00 0.10 -6.88
N ASP A 101 13.26 -0.15 -5.78
CA ASP A 101 12.90 -1.49 -5.34
C ASP A 101 11.44 -1.86 -5.62
N GLY A 102 11.20 -3.15 -5.86
CA GLY A 102 9.86 -3.71 -6.00
C GLY A 102 9.12 -3.92 -4.68
N ILE A 103 9.77 -4.58 -3.70
CA ILE A 103 9.24 -4.86 -2.35
C ILE A 103 10.41 -4.82 -1.36
#